data_AF-A0A4S4D8I7-F1
#
_entry.id   AF-A0A4S4D8I7-F1
#
_cell.length_a   1.000
_cell.length_b   1.000
_cell.length_c   1.000
_cell.angle_alpha   90.00
_cell.angle_beta   90.00
_cell.angle_gamma   90.00
#
_symmetry.space_group_name_H-M   'P 1'
#
loop_
_entity.id
_entity.type
_entity.pdbx_description
1 polymer ?
#
loop_
_entity_poly.entity_id
_entity_poly.type
_entity_poly.pdbx_seq_one_letter_code
_entity_poly.pdbx_strand_id
1 'polypeptide(L)'
;MKTAIDFSLQRASLLVFFSLYSDGAVRSFRTRKCCGGQTRYVVGQYPRFLRAHWKFLKTVVNKLFEFMHETHPGVQDMACDTFLKIVQKCKRKFVVVQLGESEPFVSELLTSLPTTIADLEHHQIHTFYESVSQMIQAESDPQKRDEYLQRLMELPNQASILKSSGHTCCVQAHTRNYSGLRFHFSVQKWAEIIGQARQSVDFLKDQDVIRTVLNILQTNTSVASSLGTYFLPQISLIFLDMLNVYRMYSELISTSIAEGGPFASRTSYVKLLRSVKRETLKLIETFLDKAEDQAQIGKQFVPPMMDPVLGDYARNLPDARESEVLSLFATIINKYKGAMIDDIPRIFEAVFQCTLEVRSKAALSSMITKNFEDYPEHRLKFFSLLRAIATHCFPALIRLSSQQLKLVMDSIIWAFRHTERNIAETGLNLLLEMMKNFQTSEFCNQFYRTYFVTIEQEIFAVLTDTFHKPGFKLHVLVLQHLFCLVESGSLTEPLWDVTTVPYPYPNNAMFVREYTIKLLGTSFPNMTTTEVTQFVSGLFESRNDLSTFKNHIRDFLVQSKEFSAQDNKDLYAEEAAAQRERERQRMLTIPGLIAPNEIQDEMVDS
;
A
#
# COMPACT_ATOMS: atom_id res chain seq x y z
N MET A 1 -20.19 -39.39 16.21
CA MET A 1 -19.93 -40.40 15.15
C MET A 1 -19.44 -39.77 13.84
N LYS A 2 -20.10 -38.72 13.28
CA LYS A 2 -19.58 -37.94 12.15
C LYS A 2 -18.15 -37.40 12.35
N THR A 3 -17.84 -36.86 13.52
CA THR A 3 -16.52 -36.35 13.90
C THR A 3 -15.41 -37.40 13.93
N ALA A 4 -15.74 -38.66 14.24
CA ALA A 4 -14.76 -39.76 14.31
C ALA A 4 -14.49 -40.39 12.93
N ILE A 5 -15.48 -40.35 12.03
CA ILE A 5 -15.34 -40.81 10.64
C ILE A 5 -14.57 -39.78 9.81
N ASP A 6 -14.79 -38.48 10.04
CA ASP A 6 -13.93 -37.43 9.48
C ASP A 6 -12.47 -37.58 9.96
N PHE A 7 -12.27 -37.87 11.25
CA PHE A 7 -10.94 -38.04 11.86
C PHE A 7 -10.10 -39.17 11.22
N SER A 8 -10.73 -40.30 10.89
CA SER A 8 -10.05 -41.44 10.28
C SER A 8 -9.78 -41.22 8.79
N LEU A 9 -10.69 -40.60 8.04
CA LEU A 9 -10.47 -40.21 6.63
C LEU A 9 -9.41 -39.09 6.49
N GLN A 10 -9.33 -38.15 7.43
CA GLN A 10 -8.37 -37.03 7.43
C GLN A 10 -6.96 -37.47 7.81
N ARG A 11 -6.84 -38.29 8.87
CA ARG A 11 -5.58 -38.94 9.24
C ARG A 11 -5.12 -39.87 8.11
N ALA A 12 -6.04 -40.58 7.45
CA ALA A 12 -5.73 -41.38 6.27
C ALA A 12 -5.29 -40.53 5.08
N SER A 13 -5.89 -39.37 4.80
CA SER A 13 -5.50 -38.53 3.66
C SER A 13 -4.09 -37.95 3.80
N LEU A 14 -3.72 -37.48 5.00
CA LEU A 14 -2.36 -37.03 5.31
C LEU A 14 -1.38 -38.20 5.44
N LEU A 15 -1.74 -39.31 6.10
CA LEU A 15 -0.88 -40.50 6.13
C LEU A 15 -0.67 -41.06 4.73
N VAL A 16 -1.66 -41.02 3.84
CA VAL A 16 -1.53 -41.40 2.43
C VAL A 16 -0.61 -40.41 1.71
N PHE A 17 -0.67 -39.10 1.97
CA PHE A 17 0.32 -38.13 1.47
C PHE A 17 1.75 -38.48 1.91
N PHE A 18 1.96 -38.72 3.20
CA PHE A 18 3.29 -39.00 3.78
C PHE A 18 3.82 -40.41 3.43
N SER A 19 2.95 -41.41 3.36
CA SER A 19 3.26 -42.80 2.99
C SER A 19 3.55 -42.90 1.50
N LEU A 20 2.77 -42.25 0.63
CA LEU A 20 3.03 -42.25 -0.81
C LEU A 20 4.36 -41.56 -1.16
N TYR A 21 4.74 -40.50 -0.43
CA TYR A 21 6.01 -39.79 -0.64
C TYR A 21 7.21 -40.52 -0.04
N SER A 22 7.05 -41.19 1.11
CA SER A 22 8.13 -41.94 1.78
C SER A 22 8.51 -43.23 1.04
N ASP A 23 7.56 -43.87 0.34
CA ASP A 23 7.80 -45.10 -0.42
C ASP A 23 8.37 -44.88 -1.84
N GLY A 24 8.73 -43.65 -2.23
CA GLY A 24 9.24 -43.36 -3.58
C GLY A 24 8.22 -43.64 -4.71
N ALA A 25 6.95 -43.86 -4.37
CA ALA A 25 5.88 -44.22 -5.30
C ALA A 25 5.34 -43.01 -6.10
N VAL A 26 5.67 -41.77 -5.72
CA VAL A 26 5.26 -40.56 -6.43
C VAL A 26 6.20 -40.27 -7.62
N ARG A 27 6.11 -41.11 -8.64
CA ARG A 27 6.90 -41.00 -9.89
C ARG A 27 6.38 -39.96 -10.89
N SER A 28 5.17 -39.42 -10.71
CA SER A 28 4.52 -38.52 -11.70
C SER A 28 4.22 -37.12 -11.15
N PHE A 29 4.47 -36.11 -11.99
CA PHE A 29 4.23 -34.68 -11.78
C PHE A 29 2.78 -34.35 -11.36
N ARG A 30 1.79 -35.04 -11.95
CA ARG A 30 0.37 -34.84 -11.61
C ARG A 30 0.07 -35.26 -10.17
N THR A 31 0.71 -36.32 -9.70
CA THR A 31 0.52 -36.86 -8.36
C THR A 31 1.11 -35.92 -7.32
N ARG A 32 2.29 -35.33 -7.55
CA ARG A 32 2.91 -34.32 -6.66
C ARG A 32 2.09 -33.03 -6.55
N LYS A 33 1.53 -32.52 -7.66
CA LYS A 33 0.63 -31.34 -7.66
C LYS A 33 -0.70 -31.60 -6.95
N CYS A 34 -1.36 -32.74 -7.19
CA CYS A 34 -2.56 -33.12 -6.45
C CYS A 34 -2.29 -33.23 -4.94
N CYS A 35 -1.15 -33.82 -4.57
CA CYS A 35 -0.72 -33.97 -3.18
C CYS A 35 -0.45 -32.62 -2.50
N GLY A 36 0.27 -31.69 -3.13
CA GLY A 36 0.47 -30.33 -2.60
C GLY A 36 -0.84 -29.53 -2.47
N GLY A 37 -1.78 -29.72 -3.41
CA GLY A 37 -3.13 -29.17 -3.33
C GLY A 37 -3.95 -29.73 -2.16
N GLN A 38 -3.84 -31.03 -1.88
CA GLN A 38 -4.51 -31.67 -0.74
C GLN A 38 -3.90 -31.26 0.61
N THR A 39 -2.58 -31.13 0.73
CA THR A 39 -1.94 -30.62 1.95
C THR A 39 -2.34 -29.15 2.21
N ARG A 40 -2.36 -28.31 1.17
CA ARG A 40 -2.87 -26.94 1.26
C ARG A 40 -4.34 -26.90 1.70
N TYR A 41 -5.17 -27.82 1.20
CA TYR A 41 -6.57 -27.94 1.57
C TYR A 41 -6.73 -28.36 3.04
N VAL A 42 -5.99 -29.37 3.50
CA VAL A 42 -6.08 -29.88 4.87
C VAL A 42 -5.51 -28.89 5.89
N VAL A 43 -4.38 -28.24 5.60
CA VAL A 43 -3.79 -27.19 6.45
C VAL A 43 -4.71 -25.97 6.54
N GLY A 44 -5.36 -25.60 5.43
CA GLY A 44 -6.33 -24.50 5.40
C GLY A 44 -7.58 -24.81 6.23
N GLN A 45 -8.18 -25.98 6.01
CA GLN A 45 -9.49 -26.34 6.57
C GLN A 45 -9.45 -26.83 8.03
N TYR A 46 -8.28 -27.29 8.53
CA TYR A 46 -8.20 -27.93 9.87
C TYR A 46 -7.12 -27.35 10.80
N PRO A 47 -7.07 -26.03 11.02
CA PRO A 47 -6.12 -25.42 11.96
C PRO A 47 -6.33 -25.89 13.40
N ARG A 48 -7.57 -26.19 13.80
CA ARG A 48 -7.89 -26.72 15.15
C ARG A 48 -7.23 -28.08 15.41
N PHE A 49 -7.21 -28.95 14.40
CA PHE A 49 -6.56 -30.27 14.50
C PHE A 49 -5.05 -30.11 14.68
N LEU A 50 -4.41 -29.27 13.86
CA LEU A 50 -2.96 -29.01 13.95
C LEU A 50 -2.57 -28.46 15.33
N ARG A 51 -3.37 -27.56 15.91
CA ARG A 51 -3.14 -27.03 17.27
C ARG A 51 -3.29 -28.08 18.37
N ALA A 52 -4.14 -29.08 18.19
CA ALA A 52 -4.38 -30.13 19.18
C ALA A 52 -3.33 -31.26 19.16
N HIS A 53 -2.61 -31.44 18.04
CA HIS A 53 -1.71 -32.57 17.83
C HIS A 53 -0.28 -32.14 17.48
N TRP A 54 0.50 -31.71 18.49
CA TRP A 54 1.87 -31.19 18.31
C TRP A 54 2.79 -32.14 17.53
N LYS A 55 2.87 -33.43 17.91
CA LYS A 55 3.74 -34.39 17.21
C LYS A 55 3.45 -34.43 15.71
N PHE A 56 2.17 -34.40 15.35
CA PHE A 56 1.76 -34.37 13.96
C PHE A 56 2.15 -33.06 13.27
N LEU A 57 1.91 -31.92 13.92
CA LEU A 57 2.34 -30.60 13.43
C LEU A 57 3.86 -30.53 13.18
N LYS A 58 4.68 -30.97 14.15
CA LYS A 58 6.15 -31.01 14.01
C LYS A 58 6.59 -31.91 12.85
N THR A 59 5.99 -33.10 12.71
CA THR A 59 6.26 -33.99 11.55
C THR A 59 5.92 -33.33 10.22
N VAL A 60 4.78 -32.63 10.13
CA VAL A 60 4.38 -31.93 8.91
C VAL A 60 5.39 -30.84 8.56
N VAL A 61 5.77 -30.01 9.53
CA VAL A 61 6.72 -28.92 9.33
C VAL A 61 8.11 -29.44 8.91
N ASN A 62 8.62 -30.47 9.56
CA ASN A 62 9.92 -31.06 9.18
C ASN A 62 9.92 -31.60 7.74
N LYS A 63 8.80 -32.16 7.29
CA LYS A 63 8.69 -32.60 5.90
C LYS A 63 8.57 -31.45 4.91
N LEU A 64 7.96 -30.33 5.30
CA LEU A 64 8.00 -29.12 4.48
C LEU A 64 9.45 -28.64 4.32
N PHE A 65 10.29 -28.74 5.35
CA PHE A 65 11.71 -28.42 5.24
C PHE A 65 12.44 -29.41 4.32
N GLU A 66 12.13 -30.71 4.37
CA GLU A 66 12.66 -31.65 3.36
C GLU A 66 12.25 -31.26 1.93
N PHE A 67 11.01 -30.81 1.73
CA PHE A 67 10.54 -30.34 0.42
C PHE A 67 11.16 -29.01 -0.01
N MET A 68 11.70 -28.21 0.90
CA MET A 68 12.49 -27.02 0.56
C MET A 68 13.84 -27.38 -0.10
N HIS A 69 14.31 -28.62 0.07
CA HIS A 69 15.51 -29.16 -0.60
C HIS A 69 15.21 -29.92 -1.90
N GLU A 70 13.94 -29.97 -2.32
CA GLU A 70 13.57 -30.67 -3.54
C GLU A 70 13.88 -29.85 -4.79
N THR A 71 14.51 -30.50 -5.78
CA THR A 71 14.95 -29.85 -7.03
C THR A 71 13.82 -29.57 -8.02
N HIS A 72 12.59 -29.97 -7.68
CA HIS A 72 11.48 -29.90 -8.61
C HIS A 72 10.82 -28.51 -8.63
N PRO A 73 10.65 -27.87 -9.81
CA PRO A 73 10.01 -26.56 -9.94
C PRO A 73 8.64 -26.49 -9.27
N GLY A 74 8.45 -25.52 -8.38
CA GLY A 74 7.19 -25.26 -7.66
C GLY A 74 6.91 -26.11 -6.42
N VAL A 75 7.74 -27.12 -6.11
CA VAL A 75 7.61 -27.87 -4.82
C VAL A 75 8.09 -26.99 -3.66
N GLN A 76 9.22 -26.30 -3.83
CA GLN A 76 9.76 -25.37 -2.84
C GLN A 76 8.79 -24.20 -2.57
N ASP A 77 8.19 -23.61 -3.61
CA ASP A 77 7.17 -22.56 -3.46
C ASP A 77 5.97 -23.07 -2.66
N MET A 78 5.47 -24.26 -3.02
CA MET A 78 4.36 -24.91 -2.30
C MET A 78 4.72 -25.18 -0.85
N ALA A 79 5.96 -25.59 -0.56
CA ALA A 79 6.43 -25.84 0.80
C ALA A 79 6.48 -24.55 1.62
N CYS A 80 7.06 -23.47 1.09
CA CYS A 80 7.14 -22.16 1.75
C CYS A 80 5.75 -21.56 1.99
N ASP A 81 4.87 -21.57 0.98
CA ASP A 81 3.49 -21.08 1.11
C ASP A 81 2.69 -21.86 2.16
N THR A 82 2.87 -23.19 2.16
CA THR A 82 2.17 -24.06 3.12
C THR A 82 2.71 -23.82 4.52
N PHE A 83 4.01 -23.66 4.68
CA PHE A 83 4.63 -23.31 5.95
C PHE A 83 4.09 -21.99 6.49
N LEU A 84 4.07 -20.92 5.67
CA LEU A 84 3.49 -19.63 6.06
C LEU A 84 2.04 -19.78 6.55
N LYS A 85 1.20 -20.53 5.83
CA LYS A 85 -0.20 -20.78 6.23
C LYS A 85 -0.32 -21.54 7.54
N ILE A 86 0.53 -22.54 7.78
CA ILE A 86 0.59 -23.24 9.07
C ILE A 86 0.92 -22.26 10.18
N VAL A 87 1.95 -21.43 9.99
CA VAL A 87 2.40 -20.47 11.01
C VAL A 87 1.33 -19.44 11.30
N GLN A 88 0.70 -18.85 10.28
CA GLN A 88 -0.40 -17.90 10.44
C GLN A 88 -1.50 -18.43 11.38
N LYS A 89 -1.78 -19.74 11.34
CA LYS A 89 -2.83 -20.38 12.14
C LYS A 89 -2.33 -21.02 13.44
N CYS A 90 -1.03 -21.30 13.58
CA CYS A 90 -0.47 -22.08 14.69
C CYS A 90 0.72 -21.41 15.41
N LYS A 91 1.06 -20.14 15.12
CA LYS A 91 2.26 -19.42 15.60
C LYS A 91 2.60 -19.62 17.09
N ARG A 92 1.61 -19.54 17.99
CA ARG A 92 1.80 -19.74 19.43
C ARG A 92 2.39 -21.11 19.81
N LYS A 93 2.13 -22.15 19.01
CA LYS A 93 2.65 -23.50 19.28
C LYS A 93 4.16 -23.60 19.08
N PHE A 94 4.75 -22.74 18.26
CA PHE A 94 6.18 -22.77 17.95
C PHE A 94 7.05 -22.05 18.98
N VAL A 95 6.48 -21.13 19.77
CA VAL A 95 7.19 -20.34 20.79
C VAL A 95 7.09 -20.91 22.21
N VAL A 96 6.11 -21.80 22.46
CA VAL A 96 6.00 -22.49 23.75
C VAL A 96 6.68 -23.86 23.70
N VAL A 97 7.26 -24.28 24.84
CA VAL A 97 7.80 -25.64 24.99
C VAL A 97 6.65 -26.64 24.97
N GLN A 98 6.72 -27.61 24.06
CA GLN A 98 5.67 -28.62 23.87
C GLN A 98 5.97 -29.88 24.69
N LEU A 99 4.94 -30.68 24.96
CA LEU A 99 5.09 -31.89 25.76
C LEU A 99 6.08 -32.88 25.12
N GLY A 100 7.18 -33.18 25.83
CA GLY A 100 8.22 -34.08 25.37
C GLY A 100 9.35 -33.42 24.58
N GLU A 101 9.34 -32.10 24.44
CA GLU A 101 10.43 -31.31 23.84
C GLU A 101 11.24 -30.60 24.96
N SER A 102 12.53 -30.32 24.70
CA SER A 102 13.41 -29.63 25.65
C SER A 102 13.37 -28.10 25.52
N GLU A 103 13.06 -27.59 24.33
CA GLU A 103 13.03 -26.17 24.03
C GLU A 103 11.91 -25.83 23.03
N PRO A 104 11.54 -24.55 22.86
CA PRO A 104 10.60 -24.14 21.83
C PRO A 104 11.12 -24.43 20.42
N PHE A 105 10.25 -24.88 19.51
CA PHE A 105 10.63 -25.21 18.14
C PHE A 105 11.23 -24.02 17.38
N VAL A 106 10.82 -22.79 17.67
CA VAL A 106 11.43 -21.59 17.06
C VAL A 106 12.93 -21.50 17.36
N SER A 107 13.39 -21.94 18.54
CA SER A 107 14.82 -21.95 18.88
C SER A 107 15.58 -23.00 18.07
N GLU A 108 15.03 -24.21 17.93
CA GLU A 108 15.56 -25.29 17.07
C GLU A 108 15.66 -24.82 15.61
N LEU A 109 14.62 -24.14 15.13
CA LEU A 109 14.54 -23.61 13.77
C LEU A 109 15.58 -22.53 13.50
N LEU A 110 15.78 -21.59 14.44
CA LEU A 110 16.75 -20.52 14.27
C LEU A 110 18.20 -21.05 14.25
N THR A 111 18.48 -22.13 14.98
CA THR A 111 19.79 -22.81 14.93
C THR A 111 20.02 -23.52 13.60
N SER A 112 18.99 -24.13 13.03
CA SER A 112 19.07 -24.86 11.75
C SER A 112 18.83 -23.98 10.51
N LEU A 113 18.53 -22.69 10.71
CA LEU A 113 18.18 -21.73 9.66
C LEU A 113 19.11 -21.76 8.43
N PRO A 114 20.45 -21.70 8.55
CA PRO A 114 21.34 -21.70 7.38
C PRO A 114 21.21 -22.97 6.54
N THR A 115 20.93 -24.11 7.18
CA THR A 115 20.73 -25.38 6.49
C THR A 115 19.36 -25.44 5.84
N THR A 116 18.30 -25.00 6.53
CA THR A 116 16.92 -25.07 6.01
C THR A 116 16.71 -24.25 4.74
N ILE A 117 17.37 -23.10 4.62
CA ILE A 117 17.17 -22.19 3.47
C ILE A 117 18.21 -22.38 2.35
N ALA A 118 19.15 -23.33 2.48
CA ALA A 118 20.34 -23.43 1.64
C ALA A 118 20.04 -23.58 0.13
N ASP A 119 18.96 -24.27 -0.22
CA ASP A 119 18.57 -24.56 -1.60
C ASP A 119 17.40 -23.69 -2.09
N LEU A 120 16.96 -22.72 -1.29
CA LEU A 120 15.83 -21.84 -1.61
C LEU A 120 16.24 -20.66 -2.49
N GLU A 121 15.33 -20.25 -3.37
CA GLU A 121 15.43 -19.01 -4.13
C GLU A 121 15.07 -17.78 -3.26
N HIS A 122 15.52 -16.58 -3.65
CA HIS A 122 15.36 -15.37 -2.84
C HIS A 122 13.91 -15.08 -2.44
N HIS A 123 12.94 -15.20 -3.35
CA HIS A 123 11.53 -14.96 -3.01
C HIS A 123 10.99 -15.99 -1.99
N GLN A 124 11.47 -17.24 -2.04
CA GLN A 124 11.14 -18.28 -1.07
C GLN A 124 11.76 -17.98 0.29
N ILE A 125 13.01 -17.49 0.32
CA ILE A 125 13.66 -17.02 1.54
C ILE A 125 12.85 -15.88 2.18
N HIS A 126 12.37 -14.90 1.40
CA HIS A 126 11.53 -13.82 1.92
C HIS A 126 10.26 -14.34 2.59
N THR A 127 9.54 -15.27 1.94
CA THR A 127 8.34 -15.94 2.50
C THR A 127 8.67 -16.75 3.75
N PHE A 128 9.82 -17.40 3.79
CA PHE A 128 10.28 -18.16 4.95
C PHE A 128 10.56 -17.23 6.15
N TYR A 129 11.30 -16.13 5.94
CA TYR A 129 11.57 -15.14 6.98
C TYR A 129 10.28 -14.48 7.50
N GLU A 130 9.32 -14.18 6.61
CA GLU A 130 7.98 -13.74 7.00
C GLU A 130 7.32 -14.76 7.94
N SER A 131 7.36 -16.04 7.58
CA SER A 131 6.81 -17.13 8.41
C SER A 131 7.45 -17.16 9.79
N VAL A 132 8.78 -17.18 9.89
CA VAL A 132 9.48 -17.23 11.19
C VAL A 132 9.20 -15.97 12.01
N SER A 133 9.17 -14.80 11.38
CA SER A 133 8.87 -13.54 12.07
C SER A 133 7.46 -13.50 12.67
N GLN A 134 6.46 -14.16 12.07
CA GLN A 134 5.13 -14.34 12.67
C GLN A 134 5.15 -15.27 13.89
N MET A 135 6.06 -16.25 13.94
CA MET A 135 6.28 -17.03 15.17
C MET A 135 6.83 -16.12 16.26
N ILE A 136 7.89 -15.36 15.97
CA ILE A 136 8.54 -14.45 16.91
C ILE A 136 7.55 -13.40 17.44
N GLN A 137 6.66 -12.88 16.59
CA GLN A 137 5.58 -11.97 16.99
C GLN A 137 4.67 -12.56 18.09
N ALA A 138 4.50 -13.89 18.13
CA ALA A 138 3.65 -14.57 19.10
C ALA A 138 4.36 -14.85 20.44
N GLU A 139 5.67 -14.58 20.56
CA GLU A 139 6.41 -14.70 21.81
C GLU A 139 5.98 -13.60 22.78
N SER A 140 5.60 -14.02 23.99
CA SER A 140 5.10 -13.15 25.04
C SER A 140 6.22 -12.49 25.84
N ASP A 141 7.37 -13.16 25.97
CA ASP A 141 8.53 -12.65 26.69
C ASP A 141 9.31 -11.69 25.80
N PRO A 142 9.37 -10.37 26.12
CA PRO A 142 10.09 -9.40 25.31
C PRO A 142 11.57 -9.73 25.14
N GLN A 143 12.24 -10.27 26.17
CA GLN A 143 13.67 -10.56 26.11
C GLN A 143 13.96 -11.69 25.13
N LYS A 144 13.17 -12.77 25.18
CA LYS A 144 13.28 -13.89 24.24
C LYS A 144 12.89 -13.48 22.83
N ARG A 145 11.86 -12.64 22.68
CA ARG A 145 11.46 -12.13 21.36
C ARG A 145 12.60 -11.35 20.71
N ASP A 146 13.27 -10.49 21.47
CA ASP A 146 14.41 -9.72 20.97
C ASP A 146 15.62 -10.62 20.67
N GLU A 147 15.88 -11.64 21.50
CA GLU A 147 16.89 -12.67 21.22
C GLU A 147 16.60 -13.43 19.90
N TYR A 148 15.36 -13.89 19.71
CA TYR A 148 14.94 -14.59 18.50
C TYR A 148 15.03 -13.70 17.27
N LEU A 149 14.67 -12.42 17.39
CA LEU A 149 14.84 -11.45 16.30
C LEU A 149 16.31 -11.28 15.93
N GLN A 150 17.20 -11.15 16.92
CA GLN A 150 18.64 -11.05 16.67
C GLN A 150 19.19 -12.28 15.95
N ARG A 151 18.78 -13.48 16.38
CA ARG A 151 19.17 -14.75 15.74
C ARG A 151 18.62 -14.88 14.33
N LEU A 152 17.35 -14.48 14.10
CA LEU A 152 16.75 -14.49 12.77
C LEU A 152 17.50 -13.55 11.81
N MET A 153 17.83 -12.35 12.28
CA MET A 153 18.49 -11.32 11.47
C MET A 153 20.01 -11.45 11.43
N GLU A 154 20.58 -12.48 12.06
CA GLU A 154 22.03 -12.69 12.09
C GLU A 154 22.62 -12.86 10.68
N LEU A 155 22.00 -13.70 9.84
CA LEU A 155 22.49 -13.95 8.47
C LEU A 155 22.44 -12.68 7.58
N PRO A 156 21.33 -11.92 7.50
CA PRO A 156 21.31 -10.66 6.74
C PRO A 156 22.22 -9.57 7.32
N ASN A 157 22.36 -9.51 8.66
CA ASN A 157 23.08 -8.43 9.33
C ASN A 157 24.59 -8.60 9.32
N GLN A 158 25.08 -9.84 9.49
CA GLN A 158 26.40 -10.11 10.08
C GLN A 158 27.52 -9.23 9.49
N ALA A 159 27.80 -8.16 10.21
CA ALA A 159 29.14 -7.69 10.51
C ALA A 159 29.83 -8.79 11.30
N SER A 160 31.08 -9.10 10.98
CA SER A 160 31.96 -9.62 12.02
C SER A 160 32.00 -8.56 13.13
N ILE A 161 31.24 -8.78 14.22
CA ILE A 161 31.41 -8.00 15.43
C ILE A 161 32.84 -8.32 15.90
N LEU A 162 33.73 -7.35 15.69
CA LEU A 162 34.98 -7.21 16.42
C LEU A 162 34.66 -7.27 17.92
N LYS A 163 34.73 -8.45 18.52
CA LYS A 163 35.12 -8.59 19.92
C LYS A 163 36.60 -8.92 19.95
N SER A 164 37.38 -7.86 20.12
CA SER A 164 38.73 -7.89 20.65
C SER A 164 38.73 -8.54 22.04
N SER A 165 39.01 -9.83 22.09
CA SER A 165 39.71 -10.50 23.18
C SER A 165 39.90 -11.93 22.74
N GLY A 166 41.15 -12.28 22.42
CA GLY A 166 41.49 -13.58 21.88
C GLY A 166 40.89 -14.70 22.72
N HIS A 167 40.25 -15.64 22.07
CA HIS A 167 40.53 -17.08 22.12
C HIS A 167 39.76 -17.73 20.96
N THR A 168 40.49 -18.61 20.29
CA THR A 168 40.16 -19.48 19.16
C THR A 168 38.73 -20.04 19.18
N CYS A 169 38.01 -19.93 18.05
CA CYS A 169 37.13 -21.01 17.62
C CYS A 169 37.17 -21.13 16.10
N CYS A 170 37.92 -22.15 15.66
CA CYS A 170 38.04 -22.58 14.28
C CYS A 170 36.74 -23.25 13.83
N VAL A 171 36.21 -22.83 12.68
CA VAL A 171 35.54 -23.76 11.76
C VAL A 171 36.13 -23.53 10.36
N GLN A 172 37.38 -23.99 10.19
CA GLN A 172 37.85 -24.46 8.89
C GLN A 172 37.34 -25.89 8.75
N ALA A 173 36.34 -26.11 7.89
CA ALA A 173 35.97 -27.44 7.44
C ALA A 173 36.22 -27.53 5.93
N HIS A 174 37.15 -28.43 5.58
CA HIS A 174 37.58 -28.76 4.24
C HIS A 174 36.44 -29.11 3.29
N THR A 175 36.41 -28.46 2.12
CA THR A 175 35.83 -29.01 0.90
C THR A 175 36.95 -29.23 -0.13
N ARG A 176 37.47 -30.46 -0.16
CA ARG A 176 38.31 -30.96 -1.27
C ARG A 176 37.40 -31.39 -2.43
N ASN A 177 37.73 -30.87 -3.62
CA ASN A 177 37.55 -31.44 -4.96
C ASN A 177 36.24 -32.18 -5.26
N TYR A 178 35.27 -31.45 -5.83
CA TYR A 178 34.45 -31.94 -6.93
C TYR A 178 34.31 -30.84 -7.98
N SER A 179 34.90 -31.07 -9.14
CA SER A 179 34.75 -30.28 -10.35
C SER A 179 33.35 -30.51 -10.95
N GLY A 180 32.50 -29.49 -10.86
CA GLY A 180 31.19 -29.44 -11.51
C GLY A 180 30.47 -28.18 -11.03
N LEU A 181 30.15 -27.27 -11.95
CA LEU A 181 29.57 -25.96 -11.69
C LEU A 181 28.47 -26.01 -10.60
N ARG A 182 28.80 -25.58 -9.38
CA ARG A 182 27.83 -25.15 -8.39
C ARG A 182 28.09 -23.68 -8.13
N PHE A 183 27.06 -22.87 -8.36
CA PHE A 183 27.05 -21.45 -8.00
C PHE A 183 27.39 -21.35 -6.51
N HIS A 184 28.60 -20.87 -6.20
CA HIS A 184 28.94 -20.46 -4.85
C HIS A 184 28.07 -19.24 -4.52
N PHE A 185 27.09 -19.41 -3.64
CA PHE A 185 26.43 -18.28 -2.98
C PHE A 185 27.49 -17.56 -2.13
N SER A 186 28.06 -16.46 -2.64
CA SER A 186 28.77 -15.52 -1.80
C SER A 186 27.74 -14.71 -1.03
N VAL A 187 27.37 -15.15 0.17
CA VAL A 187 26.55 -14.32 1.06
C VAL A 187 27.45 -13.20 1.58
N GLN A 188 27.65 -12.16 0.78
CA GLN A 188 28.19 -10.88 1.26
C GLN A 188 27.13 -10.24 2.15
N LYS A 189 27.54 -9.81 3.34
CA LYS A 189 26.63 -9.46 4.43
C LYS A 189 26.54 -7.94 4.59
N TRP A 190 25.42 -7.43 5.13
CA TRP A 190 25.13 -5.98 5.16
C TRP A 190 26.31 -5.13 5.61
N ALA A 191 26.88 -5.42 6.78
CA ALA A 191 27.96 -4.59 7.31
C ALA A 191 29.30 -4.72 6.56
N GLU A 192 29.57 -5.85 5.91
CA GLU A 192 30.73 -5.98 5.02
C GLU A 192 30.56 -5.09 3.80
N ILE A 193 29.36 -5.08 3.22
CA ILE A 193 29.00 -4.21 2.09
C ILE A 193 29.15 -2.74 2.51
N ILE A 194 28.59 -2.34 3.66
CA ILE A 194 28.74 -0.97 4.18
C ILE A 194 30.21 -0.63 4.43
N GLY A 195 30.99 -1.54 5.01
CA GLY A 195 32.41 -1.35 5.27
C GLY A 195 33.23 -1.11 3.99
N GLN A 196 32.96 -1.86 2.93
CA GLN A 196 33.62 -1.71 1.62
C GLN A 196 33.13 -0.48 0.87
N ALA A 197 31.82 -0.20 0.90
CA ALA A 197 31.22 0.97 0.27
C ALA A 197 31.74 2.30 0.84
N ARG A 198 32.08 2.34 2.14
CA ARG A 198 32.74 3.48 2.78
C ARG A 198 34.15 3.73 2.24
N GLN A 199 34.83 2.70 1.76
CA GLN A 199 36.19 2.82 1.21
C GLN A 199 36.16 3.17 -0.29
N SER A 200 35.24 2.56 -1.05
CA SER A 200 35.06 2.86 -2.46
C SER A 200 33.61 2.71 -2.89
N VAL A 201 33.06 3.79 -3.46
CA VAL A 201 31.71 3.81 -4.06
C VAL A 201 31.64 2.87 -5.27
N ASP A 202 32.77 2.59 -5.94
CA ASP A 202 32.82 1.70 -7.10
C ASP A 202 32.39 0.27 -6.75
N PHE A 203 32.57 -0.15 -5.50
CA PHE A 203 32.08 -1.44 -5.02
C PHE A 203 30.55 -1.59 -5.18
N LEU A 204 29.80 -0.49 -4.98
CA LEU A 204 28.34 -0.49 -5.15
C LEU A 204 27.90 -0.49 -6.62
N LYS A 205 28.83 -0.37 -7.58
CA LYS A 205 28.48 -0.43 -9.00
C LYS A 205 28.32 -1.87 -9.51
N ASP A 206 28.84 -2.86 -8.78
CA ASP A 206 28.75 -4.27 -9.14
C ASP A 206 27.29 -4.77 -9.06
N GLN A 207 26.80 -5.40 -10.14
CA GLN A 207 25.42 -5.88 -10.22
C GLN A 207 25.09 -6.95 -9.17
N ASP A 208 26.05 -7.78 -8.79
CA ASP A 208 25.83 -8.84 -7.80
C ASP A 208 25.74 -8.24 -6.39
N VAL A 209 26.53 -7.20 -6.11
CA VAL A 209 26.40 -6.41 -4.87
C VAL A 209 25.04 -5.72 -4.82
N ILE A 210 24.58 -5.10 -5.92
CA ILE A 210 23.28 -4.43 -5.98
C ILE A 210 22.13 -5.42 -5.72
N ARG A 211 22.17 -6.62 -6.33
CA ARG A 211 21.20 -7.69 -6.08
C ARG A 211 21.22 -8.15 -4.63
N THR A 212 22.42 -8.28 -4.05
CA THR A 212 22.58 -8.71 -2.65
C THR A 212 21.98 -7.68 -1.70
N VAL A 213 22.25 -6.38 -1.89
CA VAL A 213 21.63 -5.30 -1.12
C VAL A 213 20.10 -5.33 -1.25
N LEU A 214 19.59 -5.49 -2.48
CA LEU A 214 18.16 -5.58 -2.72
C LEU A 214 17.53 -6.74 -1.94
N ASN A 215 18.12 -7.93 -1.99
CA ASN A 215 17.61 -9.11 -1.30
C ASN A 215 17.64 -8.92 0.22
N ILE A 216 18.70 -8.34 0.79
CA ILE A 216 18.78 -8.04 2.23
C ILE A 216 17.63 -7.11 2.65
N LEU A 217 17.36 -6.06 1.86
CA LEU A 217 16.26 -5.13 2.14
C LEU A 217 14.90 -5.82 2.03
N GLN A 218 14.68 -6.67 1.02
CA GLN A 218 13.45 -7.43 0.85
C GLN A 218 13.20 -8.40 2.00
N THR A 219 14.25 -9.10 2.48
CA THR A 219 14.16 -9.91 3.70
C THR A 219 13.73 -9.08 4.91
N ASN A 220 14.33 -7.90 5.11
CA ASN A 220 13.95 -7.00 6.19
C ASN A 220 12.49 -6.53 6.04
N THR A 221 12.02 -6.23 4.82
CA THR A 221 10.62 -5.83 4.57
C THR A 221 9.64 -6.94 4.93
N SER A 222 9.95 -8.19 4.58
CA SER A 222 9.16 -9.37 4.95
C SER A 222 9.10 -9.60 6.46
N VAL A 223 10.18 -9.33 7.19
CA VAL A 223 10.21 -9.44 8.66
C VAL A 223 9.45 -8.28 9.31
N ALA A 224 9.64 -7.05 8.82
CA ALA A 224 8.96 -5.85 9.32
C ALA A 224 7.43 -5.93 9.17
N SER A 225 6.94 -6.48 8.05
CA SER A 225 5.50 -6.61 7.76
C SER A 225 4.75 -7.44 8.81
N SER A 226 5.45 -8.41 9.42
CA SER A 226 4.89 -9.37 10.37
C SER A 226 5.15 -8.99 11.82
N LEU A 227 6.29 -8.40 12.16
CA LEU A 227 6.63 -8.05 13.55
C LEU A 227 6.05 -6.71 14.01
N GLY A 228 5.79 -5.77 13.10
CA GLY A 228 5.36 -4.41 13.46
C GLY A 228 6.35 -3.72 14.39
N THR A 229 5.88 -3.19 15.53
CA THR A 229 6.72 -2.45 16.50
C THR A 229 7.92 -3.24 16.99
N TYR A 230 7.80 -4.58 17.08
CA TYR A 230 8.87 -5.43 17.57
C TYR A 230 10.08 -5.50 16.63
N PHE A 231 9.95 -4.98 15.39
CA PHE A 231 11.07 -4.81 14.47
C PHE A 231 11.94 -3.58 14.77
N LEU A 232 11.52 -2.70 15.69
CA LEU A 232 12.21 -1.45 16.01
C LEU A 232 13.71 -1.61 16.31
N PRO A 233 14.18 -2.61 17.08
CA PRO A 233 15.62 -2.79 17.34
C PRO A 233 16.41 -3.04 16.05
N GLN A 234 15.85 -3.84 15.14
CA GLN A 234 16.49 -4.20 13.88
C GLN A 234 16.53 -3.03 12.89
N ILE A 235 15.40 -2.34 12.66
CA ILE A 235 15.41 -1.20 11.73
C ILE A 235 16.30 -0.07 12.27
N SER A 236 16.29 0.18 13.58
CA SER A 236 17.17 1.19 14.20
C SER A 236 18.64 0.89 13.97
N LEU A 237 19.04 -0.39 13.98
CA LEU A 237 20.42 -0.82 13.71
C LEU A 237 20.88 -0.46 12.30
N ILE A 238 20.03 -0.66 11.28
CA ILE A 238 20.41 -0.49 9.87
C ILE A 238 20.00 0.86 9.26
N PHE A 239 19.17 1.64 9.94
CA PHE A 239 18.46 2.79 9.36
C PHE A 239 19.39 3.84 8.73
N LEU A 240 20.39 4.32 9.47
CA LEU A 240 21.28 5.38 8.97
C LEU A 240 22.18 4.88 7.82
N ASP A 241 22.68 3.66 7.92
CA ASP A 241 23.45 3.04 6.83
C ASP A 241 22.57 2.84 5.59
N MET A 242 21.30 2.48 5.77
CA MET A 242 20.34 2.34 4.69
C MET A 242 20.07 3.68 3.98
N LEU A 243 19.94 4.79 4.73
CA LEU A 243 19.82 6.13 4.14
C LEU A 243 21.08 6.54 3.37
N ASN A 244 22.27 6.18 3.86
CA ASN A 244 23.53 6.42 3.14
C ASN A 244 23.59 5.64 1.84
N VAL A 245 23.22 4.35 1.87
CA VAL A 245 23.14 3.50 0.66
C VAL A 245 22.12 4.06 -0.33
N TYR A 246 20.95 4.51 0.14
CA TYR A 246 19.95 5.18 -0.69
C TYR A 246 20.54 6.40 -1.40
N ARG A 247 21.27 7.26 -0.67
CA ARG A 247 21.91 8.46 -1.21
C ARG A 247 22.96 8.09 -2.28
N MET A 248 23.84 7.15 -1.98
CA MET A 248 24.90 6.70 -2.92
C MET A 248 24.29 6.14 -4.21
N TYR A 249 23.25 5.31 -4.10
CA TYR A 249 22.57 4.81 -5.29
C TYR A 249 21.82 5.89 -6.06
N SER A 250 21.27 6.89 -5.37
CA SER A 250 20.67 8.06 -6.02
C SER A 250 21.68 8.84 -6.86
N GLU A 251 22.86 9.12 -6.30
CA GLU A 251 23.96 9.79 -7.00
C GLU A 251 24.42 8.99 -8.23
N LEU A 252 24.54 7.66 -8.10
CA LEU A 252 24.88 6.77 -9.22
C LEU A 252 23.81 6.77 -10.32
N ILE A 253 22.52 6.79 -9.97
CA ILE A 253 21.42 6.89 -10.93
C ILE A 253 21.50 8.21 -11.69
N SER A 254 21.65 9.33 -10.98
CA SER A 254 21.72 10.65 -11.59
C SER A 254 22.94 10.79 -12.51
N THR A 255 24.10 10.27 -12.10
CA THR A 255 25.31 10.23 -12.95
C THR A 255 25.09 9.37 -14.19
N SER A 256 24.53 8.16 -14.02
CA SER A 256 24.26 7.24 -15.13
C SER A 256 23.27 7.82 -16.15
N ILE A 257 22.27 8.58 -15.68
CA ILE A 257 21.31 9.25 -16.55
C ILE A 257 21.95 10.43 -17.28
N ALA A 258 22.77 11.23 -16.61
CA ALA A 258 23.47 12.35 -17.21
C ALA A 258 24.45 11.91 -18.32
N GLU A 259 25.14 10.79 -18.14
CA GLU A 259 26.12 10.26 -19.09
C GLU A 259 25.50 9.39 -20.20
N GLY A 260 24.43 8.64 -19.91
CA GLY A 260 23.90 7.59 -20.79
C GLY A 260 22.92 8.03 -21.88
N GLY A 261 22.68 9.34 -22.05
CA GLY A 261 21.76 9.88 -23.04
C GLY A 261 20.26 9.60 -22.76
N PRO A 262 19.36 9.78 -23.75
CA PRO A 262 17.91 9.87 -23.53
C PRO A 262 17.23 8.57 -23.07
N PHE A 263 17.89 7.41 -23.20
CA PHE A 263 17.33 6.12 -22.80
C PHE A 263 18.02 5.52 -21.55
N ALA A 264 18.94 6.25 -20.93
CA ALA A 264 19.70 5.79 -19.77
C ALA A 264 18.80 5.33 -18.62
N SER A 265 17.71 6.06 -18.35
CA SER A 265 16.72 5.76 -17.31
C SER A 265 16.02 4.41 -17.50
N ARG A 266 16.01 3.88 -18.74
CA ARG A 266 15.34 2.64 -19.11
C ARG A 266 16.26 1.42 -19.13
N THR A 267 17.57 1.61 -18.95
CA THR A 267 18.56 0.53 -18.92
C THR A 267 18.31 -0.43 -17.76
N SER A 268 18.69 -1.70 -17.93
CA SER A 268 18.57 -2.71 -16.85
C SER A 268 19.38 -2.34 -15.61
N TYR A 269 20.54 -1.71 -15.82
CA TYR A 269 21.41 -1.25 -14.73
C TYR A 269 20.72 -0.17 -13.88
N VAL A 270 20.25 0.93 -14.48
CA VAL A 270 19.56 1.99 -13.74
C VAL A 270 18.29 1.46 -13.08
N LYS A 271 17.53 0.59 -13.75
CA LYS A 271 16.35 -0.07 -13.15
C LYS A 271 16.70 -0.87 -11.89
N LEU A 272 17.84 -1.56 -11.89
CA LEU A 272 18.31 -2.33 -10.75
C LEU A 272 18.72 -1.44 -9.57
N LEU A 273 19.46 -0.33 -9.82
CA LEU A 273 19.78 0.67 -8.79
C LEU A 273 18.49 1.26 -8.17
N ARG A 274 17.51 1.59 -9.03
CA ARG A 274 16.21 2.11 -8.60
C ARG A 274 15.42 1.11 -7.76
N SER A 275 15.53 -0.19 -8.04
CA SER A 275 14.89 -1.23 -7.21
C SER A 275 15.41 -1.21 -5.77
N VAL A 276 16.69 -0.93 -5.55
CA VAL A 276 17.23 -0.76 -4.18
C VAL A 276 16.62 0.46 -3.50
N LYS A 277 16.58 1.62 -4.18
CA LYS A 277 15.94 2.83 -3.63
C LYS A 277 14.47 2.58 -3.27
N ARG A 278 13.71 1.93 -4.15
CA ARG A 278 12.29 1.60 -3.91
C ARG A 278 12.13 0.66 -2.71
N GLU A 279 12.96 -0.37 -2.61
CA GLU A 279 12.86 -1.30 -1.49
C GLU A 279 13.25 -0.66 -0.16
N THR A 280 14.25 0.23 -0.13
CA THR A 280 14.56 1.03 1.06
C THR A 280 13.35 1.83 1.54
N LEU A 281 12.67 2.53 0.63
CA LEU A 281 11.48 3.31 0.97
C LEU A 281 10.34 2.41 1.45
N LYS A 282 10.12 1.29 0.76
CA LYS A 282 9.11 0.30 1.11
C LYS A 282 9.35 -0.32 2.49
N LEU A 283 10.60 -0.60 2.86
CA LEU A 283 10.97 -1.11 4.18
C LEU A 283 10.59 -0.10 5.27
N ILE A 284 10.98 1.17 5.09
CA ILE A 284 10.64 2.25 6.03
C ILE A 284 9.12 2.41 6.12
N GLU A 285 8.42 2.46 4.97
CA GLU A 285 6.97 2.60 4.90
C GLU A 285 6.27 1.44 5.62
N THR A 286 6.68 0.19 5.34
CA THR A 286 6.12 -1.02 5.94
C THR A 286 6.30 -1.01 7.45
N PHE A 287 7.48 -0.65 7.95
CA PHE A 287 7.72 -0.57 9.39
C PHE A 287 6.84 0.50 10.05
N LEU A 288 6.80 1.71 9.51
CA LEU A 288 6.03 2.81 10.11
C LEU A 288 4.51 2.57 10.07
N ASP A 289 4.01 1.91 9.01
CA ASP A 289 2.61 1.48 8.92
C ASP A 289 2.27 0.45 10.02
N LYS A 290 3.13 -0.58 10.17
CA LYS A 290 2.90 -1.71 11.09
C LYS A 290 3.30 -1.46 12.53
N ALA A 291 4.14 -0.47 12.81
CA ALA A 291 4.49 -0.06 14.16
C ALA A 291 3.26 0.49 14.90
N GLU A 292 3.27 0.43 16.22
CA GLU A 292 2.27 1.09 17.05
C GLU A 292 2.31 2.61 16.83
N ASP A 293 1.15 3.25 16.98
CA ASP A 293 1.02 4.70 16.83
C ASP A 293 1.63 5.43 18.03
N GLN A 294 2.96 5.53 18.00
CA GLN A 294 3.77 6.19 19.01
C GLN A 294 4.52 7.36 18.35
N ALA A 295 4.20 8.58 18.77
CA ALA A 295 4.79 9.80 18.19
C ALA A 295 6.33 9.84 18.29
N GLN A 296 6.93 9.17 19.27
CA GLN A 296 8.38 9.06 19.42
C GLN A 296 9.04 8.34 18.24
N ILE A 297 8.38 7.31 17.69
CA ILE A 297 8.86 6.60 16.50
C ILE A 297 8.92 7.58 15.32
N GLY A 298 7.84 8.36 15.10
CA GLY A 298 7.83 9.40 14.07
C GLY A 298 9.00 10.39 14.22
N LYS A 299 9.22 10.89 15.45
CA LYS A 299 10.33 11.83 15.75
C LYS A 299 11.72 11.23 15.56
N GLN A 300 11.88 9.92 15.75
CA GLN A 300 13.15 9.23 15.57
C GLN A 300 13.49 9.07 14.08
N PHE A 301 12.51 8.71 13.23
CA PHE A 301 12.77 8.32 11.85
C PHE A 301 12.57 9.45 10.83
N VAL A 302 11.60 10.34 11.04
CA VAL A 302 11.24 11.37 10.04
C VAL A 302 12.34 12.41 9.81
N PRO A 303 12.90 13.09 10.84
CA PRO A 303 13.89 14.15 10.60
C PRO A 303 15.16 13.67 9.85
N PRO A 304 15.76 12.50 10.17
CA PRO A 304 16.93 12.01 9.44
C PRO A 304 16.70 11.72 7.96
N MET A 305 15.46 11.38 7.55
CA MET A 305 15.15 11.08 6.14
C MET A 305 14.73 12.31 5.32
N MET A 306 14.45 13.46 5.95
CA MET A 306 13.96 14.66 5.26
C MET A 306 14.89 15.21 4.18
N ASP A 307 16.21 15.13 4.32
CA ASP A 307 17.12 15.54 3.23
C ASP A 307 17.54 14.39 2.31
N PRO A 308 17.97 13.22 2.82
CA PRO A 308 18.42 12.12 1.97
C PRO A 308 17.34 11.53 1.06
N VAL A 309 16.06 11.63 1.45
CA VAL A 309 14.93 11.10 0.68
C VAL A 309 14.13 12.23 0.03
N LEU A 310 13.58 13.13 0.85
CA LEU A 310 12.67 14.18 0.37
C LEU A 310 13.44 15.30 -0.39
N GLY A 311 14.59 15.72 0.13
CA GLY A 311 15.48 16.64 -0.58
C GLY A 311 16.04 16.04 -1.88
N ASP A 312 16.40 14.75 -1.87
CA ASP A 312 16.81 14.01 -3.06
C ASP A 312 15.72 13.96 -4.15
N TYR A 313 14.48 13.67 -3.76
CA TYR A 313 13.33 13.68 -4.66
C TYR A 313 13.17 15.04 -5.37
N ALA A 314 13.25 16.14 -4.62
CA ALA A 314 13.10 17.50 -5.15
C ALA A 314 14.21 17.87 -6.16
N ARG A 315 15.45 17.45 -5.91
CA ARG A 315 16.62 17.77 -6.75
C ARG A 315 16.74 16.91 -8.01
N ASN A 316 16.18 15.70 -7.99
CA ASN A 316 16.28 14.75 -9.09
C ASN A 316 15.42 15.13 -10.30
N LEU A 317 15.85 14.66 -11.48
CA LEU A 317 15.08 14.74 -12.72
C LEU A 317 13.82 13.85 -12.63
N PRO A 318 12.75 14.15 -13.40
CA PRO A 318 11.50 13.38 -13.40
C PRO A 318 11.68 11.85 -13.46
N ASP A 319 12.53 11.38 -14.38
CA ASP A 319 12.80 9.96 -14.59
C ASP A 319 13.59 9.29 -13.45
N ALA A 320 14.22 10.08 -12.57
CA ALA A 320 14.98 9.60 -11.42
C ALA A 320 14.19 9.70 -10.09
N ARG A 321 13.00 10.32 -10.10
CA ARG A 321 12.13 10.45 -8.92
C ARG A 321 11.36 9.16 -8.65
N GLU A 322 11.46 8.65 -7.43
CA GLU A 322 10.72 7.45 -7.01
C GLU A 322 9.34 7.80 -6.45
N SER A 323 8.30 7.15 -6.96
CA SER A 323 6.91 7.41 -6.58
C SER A 323 6.66 7.02 -5.11
N GLU A 324 7.42 6.05 -4.58
CA GLU A 324 7.40 5.57 -3.19
C GLU A 324 7.73 6.64 -2.16
N VAL A 325 8.42 7.73 -2.53
CA VAL A 325 8.62 8.86 -1.61
C VAL A 325 7.27 9.46 -1.24
N LEU A 326 6.37 9.60 -2.21
CA LEU A 326 5.03 10.16 -1.98
C LEU A 326 4.16 9.25 -1.12
N SER A 327 4.21 7.92 -1.34
CA SER A 327 3.47 6.96 -0.50
C SER A 327 4.01 6.92 0.92
N LEU A 328 5.33 6.92 1.10
CA LEU A 328 5.96 6.94 2.42
C LEU A 328 5.48 8.14 3.25
N PHE A 329 5.51 9.36 2.71
CA PHE A 329 5.03 10.54 3.43
C PHE A 329 3.52 10.56 3.63
N ALA A 330 2.73 9.98 2.71
CA ALA A 330 1.29 9.82 2.92
C ALA A 330 1.01 8.88 4.11
N THR A 331 1.73 7.75 4.18
CA THR A 331 1.64 6.77 5.28
C THR A 331 2.06 7.40 6.61
N ILE A 332 3.16 8.16 6.65
CA ILE A 332 3.63 8.89 7.83
C ILE A 332 2.56 9.88 8.33
N ILE A 333 1.93 10.64 7.43
CA ILE A 333 0.89 11.62 7.80
C ILE A 333 -0.39 10.93 8.28
N ASN A 334 -0.82 9.85 7.62
CA ASN A 334 -1.97 9.06 8.08
C ASN A 334 -1.74 8.45 9.46
N LYS A 335 -0.49 8.06 9.76
CA LYS A 335 -0.09 7.49 11.04
C LYS A 335 -0.07 8.55 12.14
N TYR A 336 0.78 9.56 12.01
CA TYR A 336 1.09 10.51 13.10
C TYR A 336 0.24 11.78 13.08
N LYS A 337 -0.56 11.99 12.03
CA LYS A 337 -1.60 13.02 11.93
C LYS A 337 -1.09 14.41 12.33
N GLY A 338 -1.74 15.05 13.31
CA GLY A 338 -1.43 16.41 13.77
C GLY A 338 0.01 16.61 14.24
N ALA A 339 0.74 15.54 14.61
CA ALA A 339 2.15 15.64 14.96
C ALA A 339 3.05 16.02 13.76
N MET A 340 2.57 15.85 12.53
CA MET A 340 3.30 16.19 11.30
C MET A 340 3.04 17.63 10.82
N ILE A 341 2.15 18.40 11.47
CA ILE A 341 1.71 19.72 10.98
C ILE A 341 2.90 20.66 10.71
N ASP A 342 3.89 20.66 11.60
CA ASP A 342 5.07 21.54 11.48
C ASP A 342 6.03 21.11 10.36
N ASP A 343 5.99 19.84 9.94
CA ASP A 343 6.79 19.28 8.85
C ASP A 343 6.13 19.47 7.47
N ILE A 344 4.80 19.67 7.42
CA ILE A 344 4.04 19.78 6.16
C ILE A 344 4.60 20.86 5.21
N PRO A 345 4.95 22.09 5.64
CA PRO A 345 5.47 23.09 4.71
C PRO A 345 6.69 22.60 3.94
N ARG A 346 7.61 21.89 4.61
CA ARG A 346 8.82 21.33 3.99
C ARG A 346 8.50 20.18 3.05
N ILE A 347 7.60 19.28 3.45
CA ILE A 347 7.13 18.17 2.59
C ILE A 347 6.48 18.75 1.33
N PHE A 348 5.58 19.71 1.50
CA PHE A 348 4.85 20.36 0.42
C PHE A 348 5.79 21.08 -0.54
N GLU A 349 6.75 21.88 -0.04
CA GLU A 349 7.73 22.58 -0.88
C GLU A 349 8.55 21.61 -1.74
N ALA A 350 9.00 20.50 -1.15
CA ALA A 350 9.85 19.54 -1.83
C ALA A 350 9.14 18.73 -2.91
N VAL A 351 7.86 18.37 -2.71
CA VAL A 351 7.13 17.49 -3.65
C VAL A 351 6.18 18.22 -4.58
N PHE A 352 5.56 19.31 -4.13
CA PHE A 352 4.40 19.89 -4.80
C PHE A 352 4.80 20.54 -6.12
N GLN A 353 5.76 21.45 -6.08
CA GLN A 353 6.22 22.15 -7.30
C GLN A 353 6.83 21.20 -8.29
N CYS A 354 7.71 20.29 -7.88
CA CYS A 354 8.44 19.45 -8.81
C CYS A 354 7.56 18.34 -9.43
N THR A 355 6.53 17.87 -8.72
CA THR A 355 5.59 16.86 -9.24
C THR A 355 4.52 17.48 -10.13
N LEU A 356 3.95 18.62 -9.73
CA LEU A 356 2.93 19.33 -10.52
C LEU A 356 3.50 20.17 -11.67
N GLU A 357 4.79 20.53 -11.62
CA GLU A 357 5.40 21.73 -12.21
C GLU A 357 4.67 22.35 -13.40
N VAL A 358 3.86 23.38 -13.09
CA VAL A 358 3.46 24.45 -14.00
C VAL A 358 4.30 25.66 -13.62
N ARG A 359 5.58 25.67 -14.03
CA ARG A 359 6.35 26.92 -14.02
C ARG A 359 6.33 27.55 -15.39
N SER A 360 5.81 28.76 -15.40
CA SER A 360 5.85 29.73 -16.48
C SER A 360 7.09 29.59 -17.37
N LYS A 361 6.87 29.37 -18.67
CA LYS A 361 7.78 29.60 -19.80
C LYS A 361 8.87 28.55 -20.13
N ALA A 362 8.86 27.35 -19.55
CA ALA A 362 9.61 26.21 -20.11
C ALA A 362 8.68 25.01 -20.30
N ALA A 363 8.18 24.84 -21.53
CA ALA A 363 7.14 23.89 -21.93
C ALA A 363 7.58 22.41 -21.97
N LEU A 364 8.43 21.92 -21.05
CA LEU A 364 9.00 20.57 -21.20
C LEU A 364 8.95 19.62 -20.01
N SER A 365 8.33 19.90 -18.86
CA SER A 365 8.37 18.90 -17.78
C SER A 365 7.34 18.98 -16.64
N SER A 366 6.05 19.17 -16.90
CA SER A 366 5.07 18.77 -15.89
C SER A 366 5.01 17.23 -15.82
N MET A 367 5.26 16.62 -14.65
CA MET A 367 5.22 15.16 -14.53
C MET A 367 3.81 14.64 -14.66
N ILE A 368 2.87 15.21 -13.89
CA ILE A 368 1.53 14.64 -13.78
C ILE A 368 0.48 15.32 -14.66
N THR A 369 0.65 16.60 -15.02
CA THR A 369 -0.38 17.39 -15.74
C THR A 369 -0.15 17.52 -17.25
N LYS A 370 0.94 16.96 -17.81
CA LYS A 370 1.27 17.07 -19.24
C LYS A 370 0.29 16.31 -20.14
N ASN A 371 -0.06 15.11 -19.72
CA ASN A 371 -0.98 14.19 -20.41
C ASN A 371 -1.65 13.32 -19.35
N PHE A 372 -2.45 12.33 -19.77
CA PHE A 372 -3.11 11.36 -18.90
C PHE A 372 -2.41 9.99 -18.86
N GLU A 373 -1.22 9.85 -19.45
CA GLU A 373 -0.56 8.54 -19.64
C GLU A 373 0.74 8.38 -18.82
N ASP A 374 1.58 9.42 -18.76
CA ASP A 374 2.89 9.34 -18.12
C ASP A 374 2.84 9.31 -16.57
N TYR A 375 3.77 8.61 -15.93
CA TYR A 375 3.90 8.58 -14.44
C TYR A 375 2.58 8.27 -13.67
N PRO A 376 1.84 7.20 -14.01
CA PRO A 376 0.57 6.87 -13.36
C PRO A 376 0.70 6.63 -11.86
N GLU A 377 1.81 6.02 -11.42
CA GLU A 377 2.08 5.80 -10.00
C GLU A 377 2.33 7.11 -9.23
N HIS A 378 3.09 8.05 -9.80
CA HIS A 378 3.33 9.35 -9.18
C HIS A 378 2.02 10.11 -9.02
N ARG A 379 1.13 10.08 -10.01
CA ARG A 379 -0.21 10.69 -9.92
C ARG A 379 -1.00 10.14 -8.73
N LEU A 380 -1.16 8.82 -8.68
CA LEU A 380 -1.95 8.18 -7.64
C LEU A 380 -1.38 8.49 -6.25
N LYS A 381 -0.07 8.34 -6.07
CA LYS A 381 0.59 8.56 -4.76
C LYS A 381 0.63 10.06 -4.40
N PHE A 382 0.72 10.97 -5.37
CA PHE A 382 0.65 12.42 -5.15
C PHE A 382 -0.71 12.85 -4.60
N PHE A 383 -1.81 12.43 -5.23
CA PHE A 383 -3.15 12.74 -4.72
C PHE A 383 -3.45 12.01 -3.41
N SER A 384 -2.88 10.82 -3.19
CA SER A 384 -2.95 10.14 -1.88
C SER A 384 -2.26 10.96 -0.78
N LEU A 385 -1.09 11.54 -1.07
CA LEU A 385 -0.38 12.43 -0.14
C LEU A 385 -1.17 13.71 0.14
N LEU A 386 -1.69 14.38 -0.89
CA LEU A 386 -2.52 15.57 -0.71
C LEU A 386 -3.77 15.28 0.13
N ARG A 387 -4.39 14.11 -0.08
CA ARG A 387 -5.52 13.65 0.74
C ARG A 387 -5.13 13.42 2.19
N ALA A 388 -4.00 12.77 2.46
CA ALA A 388 -3.52 12.60 3.84
C ALA A 388 -3.30 13.96 4.53
N ILE A 389 -2.71 14.93 3.82
CA ILE A 389 -2.51 16.30 4.33
C ILE A 389 -3.86 16.97 4.60
N ALA A 390 -4.81 16.90 3.66
CA ALA A 390 -6.13 17.51 3.82
C ALA A 390 -6.92 16.91 4.99
N THR A 391 -6.90 15.59 5.16
CA THR A 391 -7.64 14.90 6.23
C THR A 391 -7.04 15.13 7.62
N HIS A 392 -5.71 15.17 7.75
CA HIS A 392 -5.07 15.12 9.07
C HIS A 392 -4.30 16.39 9.45
N CYS A 393 -3.93 17.21 8.47
CA CYS A 393 -3.09 18.39 8.64
C CYS A 393 -3.68 19.64 7.97
N PHE A 394 -5.01 19.76 7.92
CA PHE A 394 -5.70 20.94 7.35
C PHE A 394 -5.19 22.30 7.86
N PRO A 395 -4.80 22.48 9.15
CA PRO A 395 -4.20 23.73 9.62
C PRO A 395 -2.93 24.16 8.86
N ALA A 396 -2.19 23.22 8.25
CA ALA A 396 -1.06 23.54 7.39
C ALA A 396 -1.50 23.99 5.99
N LEU A 397 -2.62 23.48 5.47
CA LEU A 397 -3.14 23.87 4.16
C LEU A 397 -3.70 25.30 4.15
N ILE A 398 -4.38 25.73 5.21
CA ILE A 398 -4.92 27.10 5.31
C ILE A 398 -3.81 28.16 5.40
N ARG A 399 -2.58 27.77 5.75
CA ARG A 399 -1.41 28.64 5.77
C ARG A 399 -0.77 28.82 4.38
N LEU A 400 -1.22 28.07 3.37
CA LEU A 400 -0.73 28.23 2.00
C LEU A 400 -1.14 29.59 1.44
N SER A 401 -0.28 30.15 0.58
CA SER A 401 -0.64 31.35 -0.18
C SER A 401 -1.81 31.08 -1.13
N SER A 402 -2.57 32.11 -1.51
CA SER A 402 -3.69 31.98 -2.46
C SER A 402 -3.26 31.35 -3.80
N GLN A 403 -2.02 31.61 -4.24
CA GLN A 403 -1.47 31.00 -5.45
C GLN A 403 -1.23 29.49 -5.29
N GLN A 404 -0.69 29.06 -4.15
CA GLN A 404 -0.48 27.63 -3.86
C GLN A 404 -1.80 26.91 -3.70
N LEU A 405 -2.78 27.50 -3.00
CA LEU A 405 -4.13 26.92 -2.88
C LEU A 405 -4.81 26.80 -4.24
N LYS A 406 -4.65 27.79 -5.14
CA LYS A 406 -5.14 27.68 -6.51
C LYS A 406 -4.53 26.50 -7.24
N LEU A 407 -3.22 26.28 -7.14
CA LEU A 407 -2.57 25.11 -7.75
C LEU A 407 -3.10 23.79 -7.17
N VAL A 408 -3.40 23.74 -5.87
CA VAL A 408 -4.03 22.56 -5.24
C VAL A 408 -5.40 22.32 -5.87
N MET A 409 -6.25 23.34 -5.95
CA MET A 409 -7.59 23.23 -6.53
C MET A 409 -7.55 22.84 -8.02
N ASP A 410 -6.69 23.48 -8.81
CA ASP A 410 -6.46 23.14 -10.22
C ASP A 410 -6.02 21.67 -10.39
N SER A 411 -5.16 21.17 -9.48
CA SER A 411 -4.72 19.76 -9.50
C SER A 411 -5.83 18.78 -9.12
N ILE A 412 -6.73 19.16 -8.20
CA ILE A 412 -7.90 18.36 -7.81
C ILE A 412 -8.88 18.25 -8.98
N ILE A 413 -9.13 19.37 -9.67
CA ILE A 413 -9.96 19.42 -10.88
C ILE A 413 -9.39 18.51 -11.96
N TRP A 414 -8.07 18.59 -12.17
CA TRP A 414 -7.38 17.69 -13.09
C TRP A 414 -7.54 16.22 -12.70
N ALA A 415 -7.44 15.89 -11.40
CA ALA A 415 -7.55 14.52 -10.91
C ALA A 415 -8.93 13.91 -11.17
N PHE A 416 -10.02 14.61 -10.82
CA PHE A 416 -11.36 14.05 -11.00
C PHE A 416 -11.83 14.01 -12.46
N ARG A 417 -11.16 14.76 -13.36
CA ARG A 417 -11.33 14.66 -14.82
C ARG A 417 -10.55 13.50 -15.44
N HIS A 418 -9.71 12.81 -14.69
CA HIS A 418 -8.91 11.71 -15.23
C HIS A 418 -9.78 10.53 -15.64
N THR A 419 -9.39 9.87 -16.73
CA THR A 419 -9.98 8.61 -17.21
C THR A 419 -9.70 7.41 -16.31
N GLU A 420 -8.66 7.47 -15.47
CA GLU A 420 -8.27 6.40 -14.57
C GLU A 420 -9.11 6.50 -13.29
N ARG A 421 -9.97 5.49 -13.09
CA ARG A 421 -10.96 5.46 -12.01
C ARG A 421 -10.36 5.78 -10.64
N ASN A 422 -9.23 5.17 -10.30
CA ASN A 422 -8.61 5.34 -8.98
C ASN A 422 -8.13 6.79 -8.75
N ILE A 423 -7.61 7.45 -9.78
CA ILE A 423 -7.17 8.85 -9.68
C ILE A 423 -8.39 9.76 -9.57
N ALA A 424 -9.42 9.52 -10.38
CA ALA A 424 -10.64 10.31 -10.36
C ALA A 424 -11.38 10.21 -9.00
N GLU A 425 -11.56 9.00 -8.48
CA GLU A 425 -12.15 8.77 -7.16
C GLU A 425 -11.32 9.42 -6.04
N THR A 426 -9.99 9.34 -6.11
CA THR A 426 -9.11 10.00 -5.12
C THR A 426 -9.27 11.52 -5.17
N GLY A 427 -9.35 12.10 -6.37
CA GLY A 427 -9.60 13.54 -6.58
C GLY A 427 -10.93 14.01 -6.01
N LEU A 428 -12.02 13.27 -6.25
CA LEU A 428 -13.35 13.59 -5.72
C LEU A 428 -13.41 13.47 -4.18
N ASN A 429 -12.79 12.43 -3.62
CA ASN A 429 -12.71 12.27 -2.16
C ASN A 429 -11.90 13.40 -1.52
N LEU A 430 -10.79 13.82 -2.14
CA LEU A 430 -9.99 14.96 -1.70
C LEU A 430 -10.79 16.26 -1.76
N LEU A 431 -11.54 16.49 -2.84
CA LEU A 431 -12.41 17.66 -2.97
C LEU A 431 -13.46 17.72 -1.85
N LEU A 432 -14.15 16.60 -1.60
CA LEU A 432 -15.14 16.51 -0.52
C LEU A 432 -14.54 16.80 0.85
N GLU A 433 -13.35 16.25 1.13
CA GLU A 433 -12.64 16.49 2.38
C GLU A 433 -12.28 17.97 2.54
N MET A 434 -11.73 18.59 1.49
CA MET A 434 -11.40 20.02 1.45
C MET A 434 -12.64 20.88 1.71
N MET A 435 -13.76 20.59 1.04
CA MET A 435 -15.01 21.32 1.22
C MET A 435 -15.52 21.22 2.66
N LYS A 436 -15.51 20.03 3.27
CA LYS A 436 -15.92 19.85 4.67
C LYS A 436 -15.02 20.62 5.64
N ASN A 437 -13.71 20.61 5.41
CA ASN A 437 -12.77 21.32 6.27
C ASN A 437 -12.86 22.85 6.12
N PHE A 438 -13.04 23.36 4.90
CA PHE A 438 -13.24 24.80 4.69
C PHE A 438 -14.57 25.30 5.25
N GLN A 439 -15.64 24.49 5.19
CA GLN A 439 -16.94 24.84 5.76
C GLN A 439 -16.87 25.15 7.27
N THR A 440 -16.01 24.45 8.01
CA THR A 440 -15.83 24.66 9.46
C THR A 440 -14.74 25.68 9.80
N SER A 441 -14.04 26.23 8.80
CA SER A 441 -12.93 27.15 8.97
C SER A 441 -13.35 28.62 8.91
N GLU A 442 -12.51 29.51 9.44
CA GLU A 442 -12.68 30.96 9.32
C GLU A 442 -12.60 31.46 7.86
N PHE A 443 -12.00 30.67 6.96
CA PHE A 443 -11.85 31.00 5.54
C PHE A 443 -13.00 30.50 4.67
N CYS A 444 -14.11 30.03 5.26
CA CYS A 444 -15.27 29.47 4.55
C CYS A 444 -15.76 30.40 3.43
N ASN A 445 -16.11 31.65 3.75
CA ASN A 445 -16.61 32.61 2.76
C ASN A 445 -15.58 32.90 1.65
N GLN A 446 -14.31 33.11 2.02
CA GLN A 446 -13.25 33.39 1.04
C GLN A 446 -13.04 32.23 0.08
N PHE A 447 -13.03 31.00 0.59
CA PHE A 447 -12.87 29.79 -0.22
C PHE A 447 -14.03 29.64 -1.20
N TYR A 448 -15.27 29.67 -0.72
CA TYR A 448 -16.44 29.44 -1.57
C TYR A 448 -16.72 30.60 -2.53
N ARG A 449 -16.44 31.85 -2.16
CA ARG A 449 -16.48 32.98 -3.10
C ARG A 449 -15.54 32.77 -4.30
N THR A 450 -14.41 32.11 -4.08
CA THR A 450 -13.41 31.87 -5.14
C THR A 450 -13.72 30.61 -5.96
N TYR A 451 -14.13 29.51 -5.30
CA TYR A 451 -14.16 28.18 -5.92
C TYR A 451 -15.56 27.56 -6.08
N PHE A 452 -16.62 28.07 -5.44
CA PHE A 452 -17.95 27.42 -5.46
C PHE A 452 -18.46 27.18 -6.88
N VAL A 453 -18.53 28.26 -7.67
CA VAL A 453 -19.06 28.24 -9.04
C VAL A 453 -18.20 27.35 -9.94
N THR A 454 -16.88 27.42 -9.78
CA THR A 454 -15.95 26.55 -10.53
C THR A 454 -16.16 25.09 -10.17
N ILE A 455 -16.28 24.74 -8.89
CA ILE A 455 -16.51 23.34 -8.47
C ILE A 455 -17.84 22.83 -9.04
N GLU A 456 -18.91 23.61 -8.93
CA GLU A 456 -20.22 23.24 -9.47
C GLU A 456 -20.14 22.97 -10.99
N GLN A 457 -19.57 23.91 -11.75
CA GLN A 457 -19.41 23.80 -13.19
C GLN A 457 -18.60 22.56 -13.59
N GLU A 458 -17.46 22.34 -12.94
CA GLU A 458 -16.55 21.25 -13.26
C GLU A 458 -17.15 19.88 -12.92
N ILE A 459 -17.91 19.78 -11.82
CA ILE A 459 -18.58 18.53 -11.44
C ILE A 459 -19.71 18.22 -12.40
N PHE A 460 -20.53 19.21 -12.80
CA PHE A 460 -21.54 18.96 -13.84
C PHE A 460 -20.90 18.55 -15.16
N ALA A 461 -19.82 19.21 -15.59
CA ALA A 461 -19.13 18.85 -16.84
C ALA A 461 -18.64 17.40 -16.86
N VAL A 462 -18.10 16.90 -15.74
CA VAL A 462 -17.62 15.51 -15.62
C VAL A 462 -18.76 14.52 -15.44
N LEU A 463 -19.78 14.87 -14.67
CA LEU A 463 -20.97 14.05 -14.47
C LEU A 463 -21.69 13.76 -15.81
N THR A 464 -21.60 14.70 -16.74
CA THR A 464 -22.19 14.61 -18.07
C THR A 464 -21.26 13.98 -19.10
N ASP A 465 -20.04 13.63 -18.73
CA ASP A 465 -19.12 12.86 -19.56
C ASP A 465 -19.34 11.36 -19.32
N THR A 466 -19.56 10.64 -20.42
CA THR A 466 -19.81 9.20 -20.42
C THR A 466 -18.61 8.36 -19.95
N PHE A 467 -17.40 8.92 -19.92
CA PHE A 467 -16.21 8.25 -19.41
C PHE A 467 -16.12 8.21 -17.87
N HIS A 468 -16.87 9.07 -17.15
CA HIS A 468 -16.74 9.23 -15.70
C HIS A 468 -17.90 8.63 -14.90
N LYS A 469 -18.75 7.80 -15.53
CA LYS A 469 -19.86 7.09 -14.86
C LYS A 469 -19.46 6.37 -13.57
N PRO A 470 -18.28 5.72 -13.45
CA PRO A 470 -17.90 5.06 -12.19
C PRO A 470 -17.82 6.01 -10.98
N GLY A 471 -17.58 7.31 -11.21
CA GLY A 471 -17.51 8.35 -10.18
C GLY A 471 -18.87 8.91 -9.75
N PHE A 472 -19.99 8.48 -10.34
CA PHE A 472 -21.33 9.06 -10.17
C PHE A 472 -21.70 9.34 -8.71
N LYS A 473 -21.49 8.35 -7.83
CA LYS A 473 -21.76 8.49 -6.39
C LYS A 473 -21.05 9.68 -5.76
N LEU A 474 -19.76 9.86 -6.06
CA LEU A 474 -18.96 10.93 -5.47
C LEU A 474 -19.31 12.29 -6.07
N HIS A 475 -19.61 12.36 -7.37
CA HIS A 475 -20.11 13.59 -8.00
C HIS A 475 -21.41 14.07 -7.34
N VAL A 476 -22.35 13.15 -7.12
CA VAL A 476 -23.63 13.43 -6.45
C VAL A 476 -23.39 13.94 -5.02
N LEU A 477 -22.46 13.34 -4.27
CA LEU A 477 -22.10 13.80 -2.93
C LEU A 477 -21.50 15.22 -2.93
N VAL A 478 -20.67 15.55 -3.92
CA VAL A 478 -20.10 16.91 -4.05
C VAL A 478 -21.19 17.93 -4.34
N LEU A 479 -22.07 17.65 -5.30
CA LEU A 479 -23.19 18.53 -5.63
C LEU A 479 -24.13 18.69 -4.46
N GLN A 480 -24.51 17.60 -3.78
CA GLN A 480 -25.37 17.68 -2.61
C GLN A 480 -24.75 18.55 -1.51
N HIS A 481 -23.44 18.43 -1.26
CA HIS A 481 -22.74 19.28 -0.30
C HIS A 481 -22.87 20.77 -0.65
N LEU A 482 -22.65 21.14 -1.91
CA LEU A 482 -22.80 22.54 -2.37
C LEU A 482 -24.23 23.06 -2.19
N PHE A 483 -25.23 22.26 -2.55
CA PHE A 483 -26.65 22.65 -2.48
C PHE A 483 -27.13 22.74 -1.02
N CYS A 484 -26.64 21.89 -0.13
CA CYS A 484 -26.88 22.02 1.31
C CYS A 484 -26.21 23.28 1.89
N LEU A 485 -24.99 23.58 1.43
CA LEU A 485 -24.20 24.68 1.97
C LEU A 485 -24.86 26.05 1.77
N VAL A 486 -25.44 26.31 0.58
CA VAL A 486 -26.06 27.61 0.25
C VAL A 486 -27.29 27.94 1.10
N GLU A 487 -27.95 26.93 1.68
CA GLU A 487 -29.09 27.11 2.58
C GLU A 487 -28.74 26.86 4.06
N SER A 488 -27.50 26.46 4.37
CA SER A 488 -27.07 26.16 5.74
C SER A 488 -26.92 27.38 6.64
N GLY A 489 -26.88 28.59 6.07
CA GLY A 489 -26.53 29.83 6.77
C GLY A 489 -25.02 30.02 6.99
N SER A 490 -24.17 29.06 6.58
CA SER A 490 -22.70 29.16 6.74
C SER A 490 -22.06 30.18 5.79
N LEU A 491 -22.67 30.43 4.63
CA LEU A 491 -22.20 31.40 3.64
C LEU A 491 -22.90 32.74 3.86
N THR A 492 -22.19 33.67 4.49
CA THR A 492 -22.68 35.01 4.83
C THR A 492 -22.31 36.06 3.79
N GLU A 493 -21.33 35.79 2.93
CA GLU A 493 -20.91 36.66 1.83
C GLU A 493 -21.53 36.25 0.48
N PRO A 494 -21.75 37.19 -0.46
CA PRO A 494 -22.21 36.88 -1.81
C PRO A 494 -21.21 36.00 -2.58
N LEU A 495 -21.72 34.95 -3.24
CA LEU A 495 -20.95 34.10 -4.15
C LEU A 495 -20.69 34.73 -5.53
N TRP A 496 -21.33 35.86 -5.83
CA TRP A 496 -21.20 36.57 -7.11
C TRP A 496 -20.44 37.89 -6.92
N ASP A 497 -19.90 38.40 -8.03
CA ASP A 497 -19.39 39.78 -8.04
C ASP A 497 -20.56 40.75 -8.21
N VAL A 498 -20.89 41.45 -7.12
CA VAL A 498 -21.98 42.45 -7.02
C VAL A 498 -21.86 43.54 -8.08
N THR A 499 -20.65 43.82 -8.58
CA THR A 499 -20.43 44.86 -9.61
C THR A 499 -20.76 44.40 -11.03
N THR A 500 -20.85 43.08 -11.25
CA THR A 500 -20.99 42.49 -12.59
C THR A 500 -22.42 42.11 -12.96
N VAL A 501 -23.32 42.02 -11.97
CA VAL A 501 -24.70 41.60 -12.22
C VAL A 501 -25.67 42.77 -12.32
N PRO A 502 -26.62 42.72 -13.28
CA PRO A 502 -27.55 43.81 -13.54
C PRO A 502 -28.62 44.00 -12.46
N TYR A 503 -28.83 43.00 -11.59
CA TYR A 503 -29.73 43.08 -10.44
C TYR A 503 -29.13 42.35 -9.23
N PRO A 504 -29.44 42.79 -8.00
CA PRO A 504 -28.98 42.12 -6.79
C PRO A 504 -29.77 40.83 -6.54
N TYR A 505 -29.07 39.72 -6.29
CA TYR A 505 -29.71 38.51 -5.79
C TYR A 505 -30.07 38.66 -4.30
N PRO A 506 -31.21 38.12 -3.86
CA PRO A 506 -31.63 38.22 -2.45
C PRO A 506 -30.79 37.36 -1.51
N ASN A 507 -30.23 36.24 -1.99
CA ASN A 507 -29.37 35.33 -1.24
C ASN A 507 -28.58 34.41 -2.18
N ASN A 508 -27.63 33.67 -1.60
CA ASN A 508 -26.78 32.70 -2.32
C ASN A 508 -27.59 31.57 -2.99
N ALA A 509 -28.68 31.09 -2.36
CA ALA A 509 -29.49 30.01 -2.92
C ALA A 509 -30.17 30.43 -4.25
N MET A 510 -30.69 31.66 -4.33
CA MET A 510 -31.30 32.18 -5.56
C MET A 510 -30.27 32.42 -6.65
N PHE A 511 -29.08 32.92 -6.31
CA PHE A 511 -27.97 33.06 -7.26
C PHE A 511 -27.58 31.70 -7.86
N VAL A 512 -27.32 30.71 -7.00
CA VAL A 512 -26.90 29.38 -7.43
C VAL A 512 -27.98 28.71 -8.26
N ARG A 513 -29.26 28.79 -7.86
CA ARG A 513 -30.37 28.27 -8.66
C ARG A 513 -30.39 28.82 -10.09
N GLU A 514 -30.29 30.14 -10.24
CA GLU A 514 -30.31 30.77 -11.56
C GLU A 514 -29.05 30.42 -12.38
N TYR A 515 -27.89 30.39 -11.72
CA TYR A 515 -26.63 29.97 -12.33
C TYR A 515 -26.70 28.52 -12.84
N THR A 516 -27.17 27.57 -12.02
CA THR A 516 -27.30 26.16 -12.41
C THR A 516 -28.25 26.00 -13.60
N ILE A 517 -29.41 26.69 -13.59
CA ILE A 517 -30.37 26.65 -14.71
C ILE A 517 -29.71 27.16 -16.00
N LYS A 518 -28.98 28.28 -15.94
CA LYS A 518 -28.29 28.85 -17.08
C LYS A 518 -27.18 27.93 -17.59
N LEU A 519 -26.39 27.35 -16.69
CA LEU A 519 -25.32 26.43 -17.00
C LEU A 519 -25.87 25.20 -17.75
N LEU A 520 -26.85 24.52 -17.16
CA LEU A 520 -27.43 23.31 -17.75
C LEU A 520 -28.22 23.59 -19.02
N GLY A 521 -28.95 24.71 -19.09
CA GLY A 521 -29.66 25.11 -20.32
C GLY A 521 -28.72 25.40 -21.49
N THR A 522 -27.51 25.89 -21.20
CA THR A 522 -26.47 26.10 -22.24
C THR A 522 -25.79 24.79 -22.64
N SER A 523 -25.51 23.91 -21.66
CA SER A 523 -24.85 22.62 -21.91
C SER A 523 -25.77 21.58 -22.57
N PHE A 524 -27.10 21.68 -22.36
CA PHE A 524 -28.10 20.75 -22.87
C PHE A 524 -29.15 21.45 -23.74
N PRO A 525 -28.79 21.90 -24.96
CA PRO A 525 -29.71 22.63 -25.84
C PRO A 525 -30.93 21.83 -26.29
N ASN A 526 -30.93 20.51 -26.07
CA ASN A 526 -32.05 19.62 -26.37
C ASN A 526 -33.11 19.55 -25.25
N MET A 527 -32.81 20.06 -24.05
CA MET A 527 -33.76 20.11 -22.93
C MET A 527 -34.42 21.48 -22.90
N THR A 528 -35.72 21.50 -22.67
CA THR A 528 -36.47 22.76 -22.55
C THR A 528 -36.07 23.48 -21.26
N THR A 529 -36.16 24.80 -21.26
CA THR A 529 -35.92 25.62 -20.06
C THR A 529 -36.80 25.17 -18.88
N THR A 530 -38.03 24.72 -19.17
CA THR A 530 -38.96 24.20 -18.16
C THR A 530 -38.44 22.91 -17.51
N GLU A 531 -37.96 21.95 -18.30
CA GLU A 531 -37.40 20.68 -17.79
C GLU A 531 -36.16 20.94 -16.92
N VAL A 532 -35.24 21.80 -17.39
CA VAL A 532 -34.04 22.18 -16.62
C VAL A 532 -34.44 22.89 -15.32
N THR A 533 -35.42 23.78 -15.35
CA THR A 533 -35.90 24.50 -14.16
C THR A 533 -36.54 23.55 -13.15
N GLN A 534 -37.34 22.58 -13.60
CA GLN A 534 -37.93 21.55 -12.74
C GLN A 534 -36.86 20.65 -12.12
N PHE A 535 -35.87 20.23 -12.91
CA PHE A 535 -34.74 19.46 -12.41
C PHE A 535 -33.99 20.19 -11.29
N VAL A 536 -33.55 21.43 -11.53
CA VAL A 536 -32.83 22.22 -10.54
C VAL A 536 -33.69 22.46 -9.29
N SER A 537 -34.99 22.71 -9.44
CA SER A 537 -35.91 22.84 -8.30
C SER A 537 -35.97 21.56 -7.47
N GLY A 538 -36.07 20.40 -8.12
CA GLY A 538 -36.03 19.09 -7.45
C GLY A 538 -34.73 18.83 -6.68
N LEU A 539 -33.57 19.30 -7.19
CA LEU A 539 -32.30 19.23 -6.45
C LEU A 539 -32.34 20.05 -5.15
N PHE A 540 -32.90 21.26 -5.18
CA PHE A 540 -33.05 22.07 -3.96
C PHE A 540 -34.01 21.43 -2.96
N GLU A 541 -35.13 20.89 -3.41
CA GLU A 541 -36.14 20.24 -2.55
C GLU A 541 -35.61 18.96 -1.89
N SER A 542 -34.83 18.17 -2.64
CA SER A 542 -34.30 16.88 -2.20
C SER A 542 -32.91 16.95 -1.55
N ARG A 543 -32.30 18.13 -1.39
CA ARG A 543 -30.91 18.28 -0.90
C ARG A 543 -30.59 17.54 0.40
N ASN A 544 -31.57 17.38 1.32
CA ASN A 544 -31.39 16.67 2.59
C ASN A 544 -31.59 15.15 2.49
N ASP A 545 -32.11 14.65 1.37
CA ASP A 545 -32.29 13.22 1.09
C ASP A 545 -31.40 12.80 -0.09
N LEU A 546 -30.26 12.19 0.24
CA LEU A 546 -29.28 11.72 -0.75
C LEU A 546 -29.88 10.75 -1.75
N SER A 547 -30.84 9.91 -1.35
CA SER A 547 -31.44 8.93 -2.25
C SER A 547 -32.25 9.62 -3.34
N THR A 548 -33.14 10.52 -2.94
CA THR A 548 -33.97 11.28 -3.89
C THR A 548 -33.15 12.24 -4.73
N PHE A 549 -32.18 12.94 -4.13
CA PHE A 549 -31.24 13.82 -4.83
C PHE A 549 -30.44 13.07 -5.92
N LYS A 550 -29.90 11.89 -5.57
CA LYS A 550 -29.21 11.01 -6.51
C LYS A 550 -30.11 10.57 -7.66
N ASN A 551 -31.37 10.22 -7.36
CA ASN A 551 -32.33 9.78 -8.37
C ASN A 551 -32.65 10.90 -9.36
N HIS A 552 -32.87 12.14 -8.90
CA HIS A 552 -33.08 13.27 -9.80
C HIS A 552 -31.91 13.46 -10.77
N ILE A 553 -30.67 13.41 -10.27
CA ILE A 553 -29.48 13.53 -11.11
C ILE A 553 -29.40 12.37 -12.11
N ARG A 554 -29.69 11.14 -11.68
CA ARG A 554 -29.69 9.97 -12.56
C ARG A 554 -30.71 10.10 -13.68
N ASP A 555 -31.94 10.50 -13.34
CA ASP A 555 -33.04 10.65 -14.30
C ASP A 555 -32.72 11.73 -15.32
N PHE A 556 -32.14 12.86 -14.87
CA PHE A 556 -31.65 13.92 -15.74
C PHE A 556 -30.59 13.42 -16.72
N LEU A 557 -29.59 12.67 -16.25
CA LEU A 557 -28.56 12.08 -17.11
C LEU A 557 -29.19 11.12 -18.12
N VAL A 558 -30.07 10.20 -17.71
CA VAL A 558 -30.70 9.24 -18.62
C VAL A 558 -31.59 9.91 -19.67
N GLN A 559 -32.25 11.02 -19.32
CA GLN A 559 -33.04 11.83 -20.25
C GLN A 559 -32.16 12.59 -21.26
N SER A 560 -30.88 12.80 -20.95
CA SER A 560 -29.93 13.36 -21.91
C SER A 560 -29.62 12.38 -23.03
N LYS A 561 -29.55 12.87 -24.27
CA LYS A 561 -29.31 12.05 -25.48
C LYS A 561 -28.00 11.25 -25.42
N GLU A 562 -27.01 11.74 -24.69
CA GLU A 562 -25.68 11.13 -24.59
C GLU A 562 -25.69 9.84 -23.76
N PHE A 563 -26.59 9.73 -22.78
CA PHE A 563 -26.71 8.56 -21.90
C PHE A 563 -27.90 7.66 -22.25
N SER A 564 -28.90 8.16 -22.97
CA SER A 564 -30.09 7.38 -23.34
C SER A 564 -29.79 6.15 -24.19
N ALA A 565 -28.67 6.16 -24.93
CA ALA A 565 -28.25 5.09 -25.84
C ALA A 565 -27.14 4.18 -25.29
N GLN A 566 -26.69 4.38 -24.05
CA GLN A 566 -25.52 3.70 -23.48
C GLN A 566 -25.86 2.73 -22.35
N ASP A 567 -24.94 1.80 -22.04
CA ASP A 567 -25.03 0.98 -20.82
C ASP A 567 -24.83 1.88 -19.58
N ASN A 568 -25.79 1.84 -18.68
CA ASN A 568 -25.88 2.72 -17.51
C ASN A 568 -25.74 1.96 -16.18
N LYS A 569 -25.27 0.70 -16.19
CA LYS A 569 -25.04 -0.11 -14.97
C LYS A 569 -24.18 0.59 -13.92
N ASP A 570 -23.19 1.37 -14.33
CA ASP A 570 -22.30 2.07 -13.40
C ASP A 570 -23.03 3.11 -12.53
N LEU A 571 -24.15 3.68 -13.01
CA LEU A 571 -25.02 4.58 -12.24
C LEU A 571 -25.78 3.88 -11.10
N TYR A 572 -25.77 2.54 -11.10
CA TYR A 572 -26.43 1.66 -10.12
C TYR A 572 -25.43 0.79 -9.34
N ALA A 573 -24.12 1.07 -9.46
CA ALA A 573 -23.06 0.25 -8.86
C ALA A 573 -23.17 0.16 -7.33
N GLU A 574 -23.63 1.23 -6.67
CA GLU A 574 -23.84 1.28 -5.23
C GLU A 574 -25.00 0.36 -4.79
N GLU A 575 -26.13 0.42 -5.49
CA GLU A 575 -27.29 -0.42 -5.22
C GLU A 575 -26.95 -1.91 -5.41
N ALA A 576 -26.22 -2.23 -6.48
CA ALA A 576 -25.73 -3.58 -6.74
C ALA A 576 -24.72 -4.09 -5.69
N ALA A 577 -23.87 -3.21 -5.16
CA ALA A 577 -22.95 -3.55 -4.07
C ALA A 577 -23.70 -3.80 -2.75
N ALA A 578 -24.68 -2.94 -2.42
CA ALA A 578 -25.51 -3.09 -1.23
C ALA A 578 -26.34 -4.38 -1.27
N GLN A 579 -26.86 -4.77 -2.43
CA GLN A 579 -27.58 -6.03 -2.59
C GLN A 579 -26.66 -7.25 -2.38
N ARG A 580 -25.47 -7.25 -2.99
CA ARG A 580 -24.48 -8.32 -2.81
C ARG A 580 -24.05 -8.48 -1.36
N GLU A 581 -23.88 -7.38 -0.62
CA GLU A 581 -23.54 -7.44 0.80
C GLU A 581 -24.69 -8.00 1.65
N ARG A 582 -25.94 -7.63 1.36
CA ARG A 582 -27.12 -8.23 2.03
C ARG A 582 -27.23 -9.73 1.76
N GLU A 583 -26.97 -10.16 0.53
CA GLU A 583 -26.92 -11.58 0.16
C GLU A 583 -25.78 -12.30 0.89
N ARG A 584 -24.59 -11.69 0.99
CA ARG A 584 -23.47 -12.22 1.75
C ARG A 584 -23.77 -12.36 3.25
N GLN A 585 -24.41 -11.36 3.85
CA GLN A 585 -24.86 -11.42 5.25
C GLN A 585 -25.88 -12.54 5.49
N ARG A 586 -26.79 -12.75 4.53
CA ARG A 586 -27.72 -13.88 4.56
C ARG A 586 -27.00 -15.23 4.44
N MET A 587 -25.93 -15.32 3.64
CA MET A 587 -25.13 -16.55 3.55
C MET A 587 -24.36 -16.85 4.84
N LEU A 588 -23.90 -15.83 5.57
CA LEU A 588 -23.21 -15.97 6.87
C LEU A 588 -24.12 -16.54 7.98
N THR A 589 -25.43 -16.34 7.91
CA THR A 589 -26.37 -16.87 8.92
C THR A 589 -26.74 -18.33 8.70
N ILE A 590 -26.32 -18.96 7.59
CA ILE A 590 -26.59 -20.36 7.27
C ILE A 590 -25.34 -21.20 7.52
N PRO A 591 -25.29 -22.03 8.59
CA PRO A 591 -24.12 -22.85 8.90
C PRO A 591 -23.76 -23.79 7.74
N GLY A 592 -22.49 -23.77 7.32
CA GLY A 592 -21.94 -24.66 6.29
C GLY A 592 -22.02 -24.14 4.84
N LEU A 593 -22.60 -22.96 4.60
CA LEU A 593 -22.68 -22.37 3.26
C LEU A 593 -21.39 -21.63 2.81
N ILE A 594 -20.58 -21.20 3.78
CA ILE A 594 -19.32 -20.48 3.57
C ILE A 594 -18.16 -21.37 4.04
N ALA A 595 -17.09 -21.43 3.26
CA ALA A 595 -15.93 -22.25 3.60
C ALA A 595 -15.28 -21.73 4.91
N PRO A 596 -14.82 -22.61 5.81
CA PRO A 596 -14.12 -22.20 7.04
C PRO A 596 -12.96 -21.22 6.83
N ASN A 597 -12.31 -21.24 5.67
CA ASN A 597 -11.21 -20.33 5.31
C ASN A 597 -11.68 -18.89 5.01
N GLU A 598 -12.96 -18.71 4.68
CA GLU A 598 -13.58 -17.41 4.38
C GLU A 598 -14.28 -16.79 5.59
N ILE A 599 -14.43 -17.57 6.66
CA ILE A 599 -14.83 -17.10 7.99
C ILE A 599 -13.57 -16.58 8.66
N GLN A 600 -13.40 -15.26 8.74
CA GLN A 600 -12.40 -14.66 9.61
C GLN A 600 -12.81 -14.97 11.05
N ASP A 601 -12.27 -16.05 11.63
CA ASP A 601 -12.40 -16.36 13.06
C ASP A 601 -11.67 -15.26 13.86
N GLU A 602 -12.34 -14.13 14.12
CA GLU A 602 -12.12 -13.33 15.33
C GLU A 602 -12.78 -14.05 16.52
N MET A 603 -12.39 -15.30 16.77
CA MET A 603 -12.64 -15.89 18.08
C MET A 603 -11.52 -15.41 18.99
N VAL A 604 -11.85 -14.40 19.79
CA VAL A 604 -11.13 -14.03 21.01
C VAL A 604 -11.02 -15.31 21.85
N ASP A 605 -9.79 -15.83 21.96
CA ASP A 605 -9.48 -16.98 22.82
C ASP A 605 -9.69 -16.56 24.28
N SER A 606 -10.74 -17.06 24.91
CA SER A 606 -10.79 -17.28 26.36
C SER A 606 -9.89 -18.44 26.78
#